data_AF-A0A7Y9W4R9-F1
#
_entry.id   AF-A0A7Y9W4R9-F1
#
_cell.length_a   1.000
_cell.length_b   1.000
_cell.length_c   1.000
_cell.angle_alpha   90.00
_cell.angle_beta   90.00
_cell.angle_gamma   90.00
#
_symmetry.space_group_name_H-M   'P 1'
#
loop_
_entity.id
_entity.type
_entity.pdbx_description
1 polymer ?
#
loop_
_entity_poly.entity_id
_entity_poly.type
_entity_poly.pdbx_seq_one_letter_code
_entity_poly.pdbx_strand_id
1 'polypeptide(L)'
;MPHTARASKIPALEVRPGGGFPSDGIPATAWACWGTFRFDAAKAHFAKATLERLTQVIGCTADNGPLGQKNERALIERFFDQLASHFAHRLPATTGADPRAVERVLNDVGEKASLMMTLDELEDVIDVVLANYNGEPHGGLGGRTPLEAMHFLLEKQDGLLRTLPVARRSALCLLQEARVVTIRGNLSRGDRPHINFEHVRYDSRVLSGIAGLVGKQLRIYFNVKDIRHLHAFHMDGSELGVLTAARPWCFTPHSLRVRQEIFSLIHQRKLSVREGCDPVGAWFAYKKEQARSHTRDANDLARMLTDRAKSHQALPPPDVAHAAPAVKSEVSAAETLARKAPDAPWLTQIFTFG
;
A
#
# COMPACT_ATOMS: atom_id res chain seq x y z
N MET A 1 1.63 -9.74 2.76
CA MET A 1 1.31 -10.54 1.56
C MET A 1 2.57 -11.32 1.21
N PRO A 2 2.47 -12.51 0.60
CA PRO A 2 3.65 -13.17 0.05
C PRO A 2 4.32 -12.27 -0.99
N HIS A 3 5.64 -12.32 -1.07
CA HIS A 3 6.42 -11.65 -2.10
C HIS A 3 5.96 -12.15 -3.49
N THR A 4 6.07 -11.29 -4.48
CA THR A 4 5.78 -11.61 -5.88
C THR A 4 6.95 -11.13 -6.70
N ALA A 5 7.67 -12.07 -7.31
CA ALA A 5 8.84 -11.77 -8.10
C ALA A 5 8.50 -10.77 -9.20
N ARG A 6 9.35 -9.74 -9.33
CA ARG A 6 9.20 -8.73 -10.37
C ARG A 6 9.73 -9.28 -11.69
N ALA A 7 9.02 -9.00 -12.78
CA ALA A 7 9.54 -9.21 -14.13
C ALA A 7 10.55 -8.10 -14.43
N SER A 8 11.84 -8.38 -14.16
CA SER A 8 12.93 -7.41 -14.32
C SER A 8 12.98 -6.85 -15.75
N LYS A 9 13.05 -5.52 -15.85
CA LYS A 9 13.27 -4.82 -17.12
C LYS A 9 14.75 -4.66 -17.46
N ILE A 10 15.64 -4.94 -16.51
CA ILE A 10 17.09 -4.84 -16.69
C ILE A 10 17.61 -6.22 -17.10
N PRO A 11 18.15 -6.38 -18.32
CA PRO A 11 18.79 -7.63 -18.74
C PRO A 11 19.94 -8.00 -17.80
N ALA A 12 20.06 -9.29 -17.46
CA ALA A 12 21.07 -9.85 -16.56
C ALA A 12 21.02 -9.40 -15.08
N LEU A 13 20.01 -8.62 -14.68
CA LEU A 13 19.75 -8.37 -13.26
C LEU A 13 19.03 -9.59 -12.66
N GLU A 14 19.77 -10.38 -11.89
CA GLU A 14 19.30 -11.62 -11.29
C GLU A 14 19.60 -11.70 -9.80
N VAL A 15 18.70 -12.35 -9.06
CA VAL A 15 18.94 -12.73 -7.66
C VAL A 15 20.00 -13.81 -7.63
N ARG A 16 20.99 -13.67 -6.73
CA ARG A 16 22.07 -14.65 -6.56
C ARG A 16 21.52 -15.96 -5.99
N PRO A 17 22.18 -17.09 -6.26
CA PRO A 17 21.85 -18.36 -5.60
C PRO A 17 21.82 -18.20 -4.08
N GLY A 18 20.74 -18.64 -3.44
CA GLY A 18 20.52 -18.53 -1.99
C GLY A 18 19.91 -17.20 -1.53
N GLY A 19 19.78 -16.20 -2.42
CA GLY A 19 19.00 -14.99 -2.18
C GLY A 19 17.50 -15.22 -2.38
N GLY A 20 16.68 -14.35 -1.79
CA GLY A 20 15.23 -14.40 -1.90
C GLY A 20 14.52 -13.67 -0.77
N PHE A 21 13.19 -13.75 -0.75
CA PHE A 21 12.39 -13.24 0.35
C PHE A 21 11.93 -14.37 1.27
N PRO A 22 11.66 -14.05 2.55
CA PRO A 22 11.13 -15.00 3.53
C PRO A 22 10.03 -15.93 2.99
N SER A 23 9.04 -15.37 2.29
CA SER A 23 7.89 -16.13 1.80
C SER A 23 8.20 -17.07 0.64
N ASP A 24 9.34 -16.90 -0.03
CA ASP A 24 9.73 -17.72 -1.18
C ASP A 24 10.26 -19.08 -0.71
N GLY A 25 11.03 -19.08 0.39
CA GLY A 25 11.63 -20.28 0.97
C GLY A 25 10.92 -20.82 2.21
N ILE A 26 10.12 -19.99 2.92
CA ILE A 26 9.50 -20.35 4.20
C ILE A 26 7.99 -20.06 4.14
N PRO A 27 7.15 -21.04 3.76
CA PRO A 27 5.72 -20.84 3.56
C PRO A 27 4.97 -20.26 4.77
N ALA A 28 5.42 -20.58 6.00
CA ALA A 28 4.82 -20.07 7.23
C ALA A 28 4.93 -18.54 7.36
N THR A 29 5.89 -17.90 6.67
CA THR A 29 6.03 -16.43 6.67
C THR A 29 5.09 -15.74 5.69
N ALA A 30 4.43 -16.49 4.81
CA ALA A 30 3.39 -15.93 3.97
C ALA A 30 2.27 -15.37 4.86
N TRP A 31 1.93 -14.10 4.65
CA TRP A 31 0.93 -13.38 5.46
C TRP A 31 1.30 -13.17 6.93
N ALA A 32 2.57 -13.36 7.30
CA ALA A 32 3.04 -13.00 8.64
C ALA A 32 2.72 -11.51 8.93
N CYS A 33 2.32 -11.26 10.17
CA CYS A 33 2.00 -9.94 10.68
C CYS A 33 2.89 -9.64 11.89
N TRP A 34 3.27 -8.38 12.05
CA TRP A 34 4.05 -7.93 13.18
C TRP A 34 3.25 -8.08 14.49
N GLY A 35 3.91 -8.56 15.55
CA GLY A 35 3.39 -8.40 16.92
C GLY A 35 3.58 -6.96 17.40
N THR A 36 4.80 -6.45 17.21
CA THR A 36 5.19 -5.06 17.47
C THR A 36 5.82 -4.48 16.21
N PHE A 37 5.37 -3.30 15.81
CA PHE A 37 5.92 -2.55 14.67
C PHE A 37 6.68 -1.35 15.20
N ARG A 38 8.01 -1.39 15.08
CA ARG A 38 8.91 -0.31 15.45
C ARG A 38 9.27 0.55 14.24
N PHE A 39 9.16 1.87 14.37
CA PHE A 39 9.43 2.83 13.30
C PHE A 39 10.19 4.04 13.83
N ASP A 40 10.82 4.79 12.92
CA ASP A 40 11.51 6.03 13.28
C ASP A 40 10.49 7.12 13.67
N ALA A 41 10.87 8.05 14.54
CA ALA A 41 9.95 9.08 15.03
C ALA A 41 9.67 10.18 13.98
N ALA A 42 9.58 9.85 12.69
CA ALA A 42 9.20 10.78 11.66
C ALA A 42 7.72 11.17 11.78
N LYS A 43 7.41 12.45 11.52
CA LYS A 43 6.05 13.02 11.68
C LYS A 43 4.98 12.25 10.90
N ALA A 44 5.33 11.66 9.76
CA ALA A 44 4.41 10.90 8.92
C ALA A 44 3.84 9.65 9.63
N HIS A 45 4.59 9.03 10.55
CA HIS A 45 4.17 7.81 11.23
C HIS A 45 3.14 8.06 12.34
N PHE A 46 3.02 9.30 12.81
CA PHE A 46 2.00 9.71 13.77
C PHE A 46 0.64 10.03 13.14
N ALA A 47 0.51 9.88 11.81
CA ALA A 47 -0.77 10.02 11.16
C ALA A 47 -1.78 9.00 11.74
N LYS A 48 -2.91 9.49 12.25
CA LYS A 48 -3.97 8.67 12.87
C LYS A 48 -4.36 7.47 12.00
N ALA A 49 -4.53 7.68 10.70
CA ALA A 49 -4.88 6.62 9.76
C ALA A 49 -3.82 5.51 9.68
N THR A 50 -2.53 5.84 9.81
CA THR A 50 -1.44 4.85 9.83
C THR A 50 -1.49 4.01 11.10
N LEU A 51 -1.65 4.65 12.26
CA LEU A 51 -1.75 3.95 13.54
C LEU A 51 -3.01 3.09 13.63
N GLU A 52 -4.15 3.57 13.14
CA GLU A 52 -5.40 2.80 13.10
C GLU A 52 -5.26 1.54 12.23
N ARG A 53 -4.61 1.63 11.07
CA ARG A 53 -4.37 0.45 10.22
C ARG A 53 -3.45 -0.57 10.87
N LEU A 54 -2.34 -0.11 11.48
CA LEU A 54 -1.39 -0.96 12.21
C LEU A 54 -2.09 -1.68 13.37
N THR A 55 -2.86 -0.95 14.18
CA THR A 55 -3.49 -1.51 15.38
C THR A 55 -4.77 -2.31 15.11
N GLN A 56 -5.64 -1.88 14.21
CA GLN A 56 -6.97 -2.48 14.02
C GLN A 56 -7.01 -3.52 12.89
N VAL A 57 -6.30 -3.27 11.79
CA VAL A 57 -6.31 -4.16 10.62
C VAL A 57 -5.23 -5.21 10.76
N ILE A 58 -3.97 -4.76 10.95
CA ILE A 58 -2.84 -5.65 11.12
C ILE A 58 -2.88 -6.29 12.51
N GLY A 59 -3.28 -5.56 13.56
CA GLY A 59 -3.29 -6.09 14.93
C GLY A 59 -1.91 -6.04 15.62
N CYS A 60 -1.07 -5.08 15.26
CA CYS A 60 0.25 -4.89 15.86
C CYS A 60 0.27 -3.70 16.83
N THR A 61 1.12 -3.79 17.85
CA THR A 61 1.45 -2.65 18.70
C THR A 61 2.44 -1.73 17.97
N ALA A 62 2.13 -0.44 17.89
CA ALA A 62 3.01 0.56 17.33
C ALA A 62 3.96 1.08 18.42
N ASP A 63 5.28 1.01 18.19
CA ASP A 63 6.31 1.40 19.16
C ASP A 63 7.32 2.36 18.50
N ASN A 64 7.44 3.58 19.03
CA ASN A 64 8.36 4.61 18.53
C ASN A 64 9.69 4.65 19.31
N GLY A 65 9.86 3.77 20.29
CA GLY A 65 10.96 3.77 21.23
C GLY A 65 10.96 5.01 22.15
N PRO A 66 11.80 5.00 23.19
CA PRO A 66 11.95 6.13 24.09
C PRO A 66 12.53 7.37 23.37
N LEU A 67 12.00 8.55 23.70
CA LEU A 67 12.51 9.82 23.19
C LEU A 67 14.00 9.97 23.56
N GLY A 68 14.85 10.24 22.57
CA GLY A 68 16.26 10.57 22.77
C GLY A 68 17.25 9.39 22.82
N GLN A 69 16.80 8.13 22.67
CA GLN A 69 17.72 6.98 22.60
C GLN A 69 17.97 6.55 21.14
N LYS A 70 19.03 7.07 20.54
CA LYS A 70 19.44 6.73 19.16
C LYS A 70 19.93 5.28 19.02
N ASN A 71 20.50 4.72 20.08
CA ASN A 71 21.24 3.44 20.04
C ASN A 71 20.35 2.19 19.87
N GLU A 72 19.04 2.26 20.13
CA GLU A 72 18.13 1.13 19.86
C GLU A 72 17.88 0.89 18.36
N ARG A 73 18.45 1.74 17.48
CA ARG A 73 18.20 1.77 16.04
C ARG A 73 19.40 1.37 15.19
N ALA A 74 20.45 0.85 15.81
CA ALA A 74 21.69 0.49 15.12
C ALA A 74 21.49 -0.51 13.96
N LEU A 75 20.50 -1.41 14.04
CA LEU A 75 20.18 -2.32 12.93
C LEU A 75 19.52 -1.60 11.75
N ILE A 76 18.63 -0.65 12.01
CA ILE A 76 17.94 0.14 10.99
C ILE A 76 18.94 1.06 10.30
N GLU A 77 19.75 1.77 11.09
CA GLU A 77 20.78 2.68 10.59
C GLU A 77 21.83 1.92 9.77
N ARG A 78 22.38 0.81 10.29
CA ARG A 78 23.35 -0.01 9.53
C ARG A 78 22.77 -0.56 8.24
N PHE A 79 21.51 -0.99 8.24
CA PHE A 79 20.85 -1.48 7.03
C PHE A 79 20.72 -0.36 5.98
N PHE A 80 20.26 0.83 6.38
CA PHE A 80 20.17 1.97 5.46
C PHE A 80 21.54 2.47 5.01
N ASP A 81 22.55 2.46 5.89
CA ASP A 81 23.93 2.81 5.55
C ASP A 81 24.53 1.81 4.55
N GLN A 82 24.27 0.52 4.72
CA GLN A 82 24.71 -0.49 3.75
C GLN A 82 23.99 -0.32 2.41
N LEU A 83 22.66 -0.09 2.42
CA LEU A 83 21.90 0.19 1.20
C LEU A 83 22.42 1.46 0.50
N ALA A 84 22.70 2.53 1.25
CA ALA A 84 23.23 3.76 0.68
C ALA A 84 24.64 3.55 0.10
N SER A 85 25.55 3.02 0.90
CA SER A 85 26.98 2.86 0.58
C SER A 85 27.24 1.87 -0.56
N HIS A 86 26.49 0.78 -0.63
CA HIS A 86 26.72 -0.26 -1.63
C HIS A 86 25.87 -0.10 -2.89
N PHE A 87 24.75 0.63 -2.82
CA PHE A 87 23.81 0.75 -3.93
C PHE A 87 23.56 2.22 -4.33
N ALA A 88 23.09 3.09 -3.44
CA ALA A 88 22.67 4.45 -3.82
C ALA A 88 23.82 5.33 -4.37
N HIS A 89 25.05 5.18 -3.87
CA HIS A 89 26.22 5.92 -4.38
C HIS A 89 26.78 5.37 -5.70
N ARG A 90 26.35 4.20 -6.16
CA ARG A 90 26.79 3.57 -7.42
C ARG A 90 25.82 3.75 -8.57
N LEU A 91 24.64 4.32 -8.31
CA LEU A 91 23.66 4.61 -9.34
C LEU A 91 24.05 5.86 -10.13
N PRO A 92 23.87 5.87 -11.46
CA PRO A 92 24.04 7.09 -12.26
C PRO A 92 23.10 8.20 -11.75
N ALA A 93 23.55 9.46 -11.83
CA ALA A 93 22.86 10.66 -11.31
C ALA A 93 22.70 10.79 -9.78
N THR A 94 23.46 10.05 -8.96
CA THR A 94 23.49 10.28 -7.50
C THR A 94 24.03 11.67 -7.14
N THR A 95 23.34 12.37 -6.24
CA THR A 95 23.73 13.72 -5.78
C THR A 95 24.84 13.71 -4.73
N GLY A 96 25.24 12.53 -4.24
CA GLY A 96 26.17 12.37 -3.11
C GLY A 96 25.58 12.86 -1.77
N ALA A 97 26.30 12.59 -0.68
CA ALA A 97 25.92 13.04 0.66
C ALA A 97 26.40 14.48 1.00
N ASP A 98 27.34 15.02 0.22
CA ASP A 98 27.95 16.35 0.39
C ASP A 98 27.71 17.19 -0.87
N PRO A 99 27.32 18.48 -0.75
CA PRO A 99 27.28 19.44 -1.86
C PRO A 99 28.56 19.50 -2.74
N ARG A 100 29.72 19.09 -2.22
CA ARG A 100 31.01 19.06 -2.92
C ARG A 100 31.51 17.65 -3.29
N ALA A 101 30.68 16.63 -3.14
CA ALA A 101 31.07 15.24 -3.41
C ALA A 101 31.51 15.06 -4.88
N VAL A 102 32.68 14.44 -5.07
CA VAL A 102 33.25 14.09 -6.40
C VAL A 102 32.30 13.16 -7.17
N GLU A 103 31.53 12.35 -6.46
CA GLU A 103 30.46 11.49 -6.98
C GLU A 103 29.45 12.26 -7.84
N ARG A 104 29.17 13.52 -7.49
CA ARG A 104 28.23 14.38 -8.22
C ARG A 104 28.76 14.78 -9.60
N VAL A 105 30.08 14.94 -9.73
CA VAL A 105 30.76 15.26 -10.99
C VAL A 105 30.96 14.01 -11.85
N LEU A 106 31.25 12.87 -11.22
CA LEU A 106 31.44 11.59 -11.92
C LEU A 106 30.12 10.99 -12.43
N ASN A 107 29.01 11.24 -11.72
CA ASN A 107 27.68 10.76 -12.08
C ASN A 107 26.83 11.82 -12.80
N ASP A 108 27.43 12.96 -13.19
CA ASP A 108 26.75 14.00 -13.96
C ASP A 108 26.47 13.49 -15.38
N VAL A 109 25.19 13.19 -15.63
CA VAL A 109 24.70 12.71 -16.92
C VAL A 109 24.36 13.83 -17.89
N GLY A 110 24.54 15.10 -17.49
CA GLY A 110 24.21 16.27 -18.31
C GLY A 110 22.75 16.24 -18.78
N GLU A 111 22.51 16.58 -20.05
CA GLU A 111 21.16 16.54 -20.64
C GLU A 111 20.72 15.13 -21.12
N LYS A 112 21.54 14.11 -20.92
CA LYS A 112 21.25 12.75 -21.41
C LYS A 112 20.34 12.00 -20.42
N ALA A 113 19.05 12.35 -20.43
CA ALA A 113 18.01 11.66 -19.67
C ALA A 113 17.96 10.13 -19.93
N SER A 114 18.47 9.66 -21.08
CA SER A 114 18.58 8.23 -21.41
C SER A 114 19.59 7.47 -20.55
N LEU A 115 20.47 8.16 -19.81
CA LEU A 115 21.41 7.57 -18.85
C LEU A 115 20.85 7.58 -17.42
N MET A 116 19.66 8.14 -17.20
CA MET A 116 18.98 8.09 -15.91
C MET A 116 18.23 6.78 -15.76
N MET A 117 18.35 6.17 -14.59
CA MET A 117 17.58 4.99 -14.22
C MET A 117 16.10 5.35 -14.08
N THR A 118 15.23 4.59 -14.74
CA THR A 118 13.78 4.72 -14.56
C THR A 118 13.36 4.22 -13.17
N LEU A 119 12.20 4.65 -12.68
CA LEU A 119 11.70 4.15 -11.39
C LEU A 119 11.44 2.64 -11.39
N ASP A 120 11.08 2.05 -12.53
CA ASP A 120 10.90 0.59 -12.64
C ASP A 120 12.24 -0.15 -12.49
N GLU A 121 13.26 0.33 -13.21
CA GLU A 121 14.62 -0.19 -13.11
C GLU A 121 15.17 -0.05 -11.69
N LEU A 122 14.92 1.10 -11.03
CA LEU A 122 15.32 1.32 -9.65
C LEU A 122 14.65 0.32 -8.69
N GLU A 123 13.35 0.11 -8.84
CA GLU A 123 12.64 -0.88 -8.04
C GLU A 123 13.13 -2.30 -8.29
N ASP A 124 13.43 -2.66 -9.55
CA ASP A 124 14.00 -3.98 -9.88
C ASP A 124 15.35 -4.18 -9.20
N VAL A 125 16.23 -3.17 -9.22
CA VAL A 125 17.53 -3.29 -8.52
C VAL A 125 17.35 -3.36 -7.01
N ILE A 126 16.46 -2.55 -6.42
CA ILE A 126 16.17 -2.61 -4.98
C ILE A 126 15.67 -4.01 -4.60
N ASP A 127 14.77 -4.60 -5.39
CA ASP A 127 14.23 -5.93 -5.14
C ASP A 127 15.33 -6.99 -5.09
N VAL A 128 16.24 -6.98 -6.06
CA VAL A 128 17.39 -7.88 -6.11
C VAL A 128 18.40 -7.63 -4.97
N VAL A 129 18.67 -6.37 -4.63
CA VAL A 129 19.55 -6.02 -3.49
C VAL A 129 18.99 -6.58 -2.19
N LEU A 130 17.68 -6.42 -1.94
CA LEU A 130 17.03 -6.95 -0.74
C LEU A 130 17.01 -8.48 -0.72
N ALA A 131 16.70 -9.11 -1.85
CA ALA A 131 16.73 -10.56 -1.98
C ALA A 131 18.13 -11.13 -1.69
N ASN A 132 19.17 -10.50 -2.25
CA ASN A 132 20.56 -10.91 -2.04
C ASN A 132 21.01 -10.68 -0.60
N TYR A 133 20.63 -9.56 0.02
CA TYR A 133 20.94 -9.28 1.42
C TYR A 133 20.42 -10.39 2.35
N ASN A 134 19.21 -10.87 2.09
CA ASN A 134 18.60 -11.97 2.85
C ASN A 134 19.35 -13.30 2.72
N GLY A 135 20.07 -13.50 1.60
CA GLY A 135 20.91 -14.66 1.33
C GLY A 135 22.40 -14.46 1.67
N GLU A 136 22.81 -13.30 2.19
CA GLU A 136 24.21 -13.01 2.48
C GLU A 136 24.55 -13.31 3.96
N PRO A 137 25.66 -14.00 4.25
CA PRO A 137 26.11 -14.25 5.61
C PRO A 137 26.40 -12.98 6.41
N HIS A 138 25.88 -12.89 7.63
CA HIS A 138 26.14 -11.75 8.51
C HIS A 138 26.95 -12.17 9.74
N GLY A 139 28.03 -11.44 10.03
CA GLY A 139 28.85 -11.67 11.24
C GLY A 139 28.03 -11.57 12.54
N GLY A 140 27.05 -10.65 12.59
CA GLY A 140 26.13 -10.51 13.72
C GLY A 140 25.16 -11.68 13.91
N LEU A 141 25.03 -12.58 12.93
CA LEU A 141 24.24 -13.81 13.00
C LEU A 141 25.14 -15.05 13.14
N GLY A 142 26.42 -14.86 13.49
CA GLY A 142 27.40 -15.94 13.61
C GLY A 142 27.74 -16.58 12.26
N GLY A 143 27.72 -15.79 11.18
CA GLY A 143 28.02 -16.27 9.82
C GLY A 143 26.85 -16.94 9.10
N ARG A 144 25.64 -16.93 9.69
CA ARG A 144 24.42 -17.36 9.01
C ARG A 144 23.83 -16.24 8.15
N THR A 145 23.05 -16.61 7.14
CA THR A 145 22.22 -15.66 6.40
C THR A 145 20.98 -15.27 7.22
N PRO A 146 20.35 -14.11 6.96
CA PRO A 146 19.06 -13.76 7.55
C PRO A 146 17.99 -14.83 7.33
N LEU A 147 17.93 -15.44 6.13
CA LEU A 147 16.99 -16.52 5.82
C LEU A 147 17.24 -17.77 6.68
N GLU A 148 18.50 -18.20 6.82
CA GLU A 148 18.86 -19.35 7.66
C GLU A 148 18.55 -19.10 9.14
N ALA A 149 18.88 -17.91 9.65
CA ALA A 149 18.62 -17.56 11.03
C ALA A 149 17.11 -17.55 11.33
N MET A 150 16.30 -17.04 10.39
CA MET A 150 14.85 -17.04 10.50
C MET A 150 14.27 -18.46 10.40
N HIS A 151 14.72 -19.27 9.45
CA HIS A 151 14.29 -20.67 9.32
C HIS A 151 14.51 -21.43 10.63
N PHE A 152 15.73 -21.35 11.16
CA PHE A 152 16.11 -22.01 12.41
C PHE A 152 15.28 -21.55 13.61
N LEU A 153 14.98 -20.25 13.70
CA LEU A 153 14.17 -19.71 14.79
C LEU A 153 12.73 -20.22 14.72
N LEU A 154 12.16 -20.28 13.51
CA LEU A 154 10.79 -20.75 13.28
C LEU A 154 10.65 -22.26 13.50
N GLU A 155 11.67 -23.06 13.18
CA GLU A 155 11.69 -24.49 13.49
C GLU A 155 11.77 -24.77 14.99
N LYS A 156 12.41 -23.87 15.75
CA LYS A 156 12.62 -24.06 17.19
C LYS A 156 11.49 -23.55 18.07
N GLN A 157 10.68 -22.61 17.57
CA GLN A 157 9.66 -21.95 18.36
C GLN A 157 8.33 -21.91 17.61
N ASP A 158 7.46 -22.83 17.96
CA ASP A 158 6.09 -22.82 17.49
C ASP A 158 5.34 -21.57 17.97
N GLY A 159 4.48 -21.03 17.10
CA GLY A 159 3.61 -19.90 17.44
C GLY A 159 4.30 -18.53 17.42
N LEU A 160 5.57 -18.43 16.99
CA LEU A 160 6.27 -17.14 16.90
C LEU A 160 5.63 -16.21 15.85
N LEU A 161 5.07 -16.78 14.78
CA LEU A 161 4.41 -16.02 13.73
C LEU A 161 2.91 -15.95 13.96
N ARG A 162 2.41 -14.72 14.02
CA ARG A 162 1.00 -14.44 13.80
C ARG A 162 0.79 -14.21 12.31
N THR A 163 -0.12 -14.94 11.67
CA THR A 163 -0.48 -14.71 10.27
C THR A 163 -1.83 -13.99 10.16
N LEU A 164 -2.02 -13.26 9.06
CA LEU A 164 -3.31 -12.62 8.79
C LEU A 164 -4.37 -13.72 8.53
N PRO A 165 -5.50 -13.72 9.29
CA PRO A 165 -6.57 -14.69 9.09
C PRO A 165 -7.08 -14.68 7.64
N VAL A 166 -7.38 -15.86 7.09
CA VAL A 166 -7.81 -16.02 5.69
C VAL A 166 -8.99 -15.10 5.35
N ALA A 167 -9.99 -15.01 6.23
CA ALA A 167 -11.15 -14.15 6.07
C ALA A 167 -10.81 -12.65 5.94
N ARG A 168 -9.64 -12.20 6.43
CA ARG A 168 -9.18 -10.81 6.31
C ARG A 168 -8.28 -10.57 5.09
N ARG A 169 -7.83 -11.63 4.40
CA ARG A 169 -6.94 -11.50 3.22
C ARG A 169 -7.65 -10.91 2.01
N SER A 170 -8.97 -11.04 1.91
CA SER A 170 -9.79 -10.36 0.90
C SER A 170 -10.06 -8.89 1.26
N ALA A 171 -9.94 -8.51 2.53
CA ALA A 171 -10.22 -7.18 3.05
C ALA A 171 -8.97 -6.29 3.18
N LEU A 172 -7.93 -6.54 2.38
CA LEU A 172 -6.70 -5.73 2.41
C LEU A 172 -6.93 -4.30 1.94
N CYS A 173 -8.07 -4.02 1.30
CA CYS A 173 -8.51 -2.65 1.05
C CYS A 173 -8.60 -1.82 2.34
N LEU A 174 -8.81 -2.44 3.51
CA LEU A 174 -8.80 -1.75 4.81
C LEU A 174 -7.43 -1.15 5.17
N LEU A 175 -6.35 -1.62 4.54
CA LEU A 175 -5.01 -1.03 4.66
C LEU A 175 -4.83 0.22 3.81
N GLN A 176 -5.81 0.56 2.97
CA GLN A 176 -5.72 1.70 2.07
C GLN A 176 -6.21 2.99 2.72
N GLU A 177 -6.18 4.10 1.97
CA GLU A 177 -6.76 5.36 2.44
C GLU A 177 -8.29 5.23 2.51
N ALA A 178 -8.88 5.81 3.56
CA ALA A 178 -10.30 5.75 3.83
C ALA A 178 -10.90 7.16 3.90
N ARG A 179 -12.10 7.34 3.34
CA ARG A 179 -12.86 8.59 3.44
C ARG A 179 -14.34 8.31 3.67
N VAL A 180 -15.00 9.23 4.38
CA VAL A 180 -16.46 9.17 4.56
C VAL A 180 -17.11 10.01 3.47
N VAL A 181 -18.09 9.42 2.79
CA VAL A 181 -18.84 10.04 1.69
C VAL A 181 -20.33 9.86 1.92
N THR A 182 -21.12 10.81 1.42
CA THR A 182 -22.59 10.74 1.52
C THR A 182 -23.18 10.21 0.23
N ILE A 183 -24.13 9.29 0.35
CA ILE A 183 -24.90 8.76 -0.77
C ILE A 183 -25.88 9.84 -1.24
N ARG A 184 -25.81 10.13 -2.54
CA ARG A 184 -26.71 11.05 -3.24
C ARG A 184 -27.63 10.28 -4.16
N GLY A 185 -28.71 10.91 -4.55
CA GLY A 185 -29.70 10.36 -5.48
C GLY A 185 -31.01 11.12 -5.33
N ASN A 186 -31.83 11.08 -6.37
CA ASN A 186 -33.16 11.66 -6.36
C ASN A 186 -34.07 10.84 -7.29
N LEU A 187 -34.86 9.95 -6.68
CA LEU A 187 -35.76 9.05 -7.40
C LEU A 187 -36.83 9.80 -8.20
N SER A 188 -37.32 10.93 -7.68
CA SER A 188 -38.32 11.75 -8.40
C SER A 188 -37.78 12.33 -9.71
N ARG A 189 -36.46 12.47 -9.84
CA ARG A 189 -35.77 12.94 -11.06
C ARG A 189 -35.11 11.80 -11.85
N GLY A 190 -35.38 10.55 -11.50
CA GLY A 190 -34.77 9.37 -12.12
C GLY A 190 -33.30 9.15 -11.76
N ASP A 191 -32.76 9.90 -10.79
CA ASP A 191 -31.37 9.80 -10.37
C ASP A 191 -31.20 8.71 -9.29
N ARG A 192 -30.64 7.58 -9.69
CA ARG A 192 -30.40 6.44 -8.80
C ARG A 192 -29.34 6.75 -7.74
N PRO A 193 -29.36 6.05 -6.59
CA PRO A 193 -28.34 6.22 -5.57
C PRO A 193 -26.92 6.02 -6.11
N HIS A 194 -26.03 6.94 -5.75
CA HIS A 194 -24.62 6.98 -6.12
C HIS A 194 -23.83 7.77 -5.07
N ILE A 195 -22.51 7.75 -5.16
CA ILE A 195 -21.65 8.70 -4.43
C ILE A 195 -20.92 9.59 -5.42
N ASN A 196 -20.46 10.75 -4.95
CA ASN A 196 -19.50 11.55 -5.70
C ASN A 196 -18.18 11.57 -4.95
N PHE A 197 -17.11 11.20 -5.63
CA PHE A 197 -15.76 11.19 -5.09
C PHE A 197 -14.79 11.79 -6.11
N GLU A 198 -14.06 12.83 -5.69
CA GLU A 198 -13.08 13.54 -6.53
C GLU A 198 -13.67 13.92 -7.90
N HIS A 199 -14.79 14.67 -7.86
CA HIS A 199 -15.52 15.18 -9.03
C HIS A 199 -16.17 14.14 -9.97
N VAL A 200 -16.16 12.85 -9.60
CA VAL A 200 -16.72 11.77 -10.43
C VAL A 200 -17.76 10.99 -9.63
N ARG A 201 -18.81 10.57 -10.33
CA ARG A 201 -19.85 9.68 -9.80
C ARG A 201 -19.33 8.25 -9.69
N TYR A 202 -19.63 7.57 -8.60
CA TYR A 202 -19.41 6.13 -8.44
C TYR A 202 -20.71 5.43 -8.07
N ASP A 203 -20.92 4.27 -8.65
CA ASP A 203 -22.08 3.43 -8.36
C ASP A 203 -21.77 1.93 -8.47
N SER A 204 -22.77 1.14 -8.12
CA SER A 204 -22.81 -0.30 -8.30
C SER A 204 -24.27 -0.73 -8.46
N ARG A 205 -24.52 -1.91 -9.02
CA ARG A 205 -25.89 -2.45 -9.14
C ARG A 205 -26.60 -2.52 -7.79
N VAL A 206 -25.85 -2.87 -6.74
CA VAL A 206 -26.36 -2.95 -5.36
C VAL A 206 -26.73 -1.56 -4.85
N LEU A 207 -25.79 -0.61 -4.88
CA LEU A 207 -26.04 0.76 -4.39
C LEU A 207 -27.23 1.40 -5.13
N SER A 208 -27.22 1.34 -6.46
CA SER A 208 -28.26 1.94 -7.29
C SER A 208 -29.63 1.27 -7.17
N GLY A 209 -29.71 0.06 -6.62
CA GLY A 209 -30.95 -0.66 -6.37
C GLY A 209 -31.67 -0.26 -5.08
N ILE A 210 -30.97 0.40 -4.13
CA ILE A 210 -31.50 0.62 -2.78
C ILE A 210 -31.75 2.12 -2.53
N ALA A 211 -32.96 2.56 -2.90
CA ALA A 211 -33.44 3.93 -2.71
C ALA A 211 -33.27 4.47 -1.29
N GLY A 212 -33.52 3.62 -0.26
CA GLY A 212 -33.44 3.99 1.15
C GLY A 212 -32.04 4.29 1.68
N LEU A 213 -31.00 4.21 0.83
CA LEU A 213 -29.64 4.59 1.20
C LEU A 213 -29.33 6.07 0.94
N VAL A 214 -30.16 6.79 0.18
CA VAL A 214 -29.93 8.22 -0.09
C VAL A 214 -29.85 9.02 1.21
N GLY A 215 -28.85 9.89 1.32
CA GLY A 215 -28.56 10.69 2.51
C GLY A 215 -27.72 9.98 3.59
N LYS A 216 -27.57 8.64 3.51
CA LYS A 216 -26.71 7.90 4.44
C LYS A 216 -25.23 8.06 4.09
N GLN A 217 -24.37 7.77 5.05
CA GLN A 217 -22.92 7.81 4.88
C GLN A 217 -22.34 6.42 4.60
N LEU A 218 -21.28 6.40 3.80
CA LEU A 218 -20.42 5.24 3.57
C LEU A 218 -18.99 5.59 3.91
N ARG A 219 -18.24 4.60 4.41
CA ARG A 219 -16.79 4.64 4.44
C ARG A 219 -16.25 3.93 3.21
N ILE A 220 -15.54 4.66 2.37
CA ILE A 220 -14.87 4.13 1.18
C ILE A 220 -13.39 3.93 1.44
N TYR A 221 -12.86 2.81 0.97
CA TYR A 221 -11.42 2.51 0.91
C TYR A 221 -10.96 2.45 -0.53
N PHE A 222 -9.80 3.03 -0.83
CA PHE A 222 -9.33 3.14 -2.20
C PHE A 222 -7.82 3.13 -2.33
N ASN A 223 -7.34 2.52 -3.42
CA ASN A 223 -5.94 2.60 -3.79
C ASN A 223 -5.62 4.00 -4.33
N VAL A 224 -4.76 4.75 -3.65
CA VAL A 224 -4.35 6.10 -4.10
C VAL A 224 -3.70 6.10 -5.49
N LYS A 225 -3.13 4.96 -5.93
CA LYS A 225 -2.51 4.78 -7.25
C LYS A 225 -3.52 4.41 -8.34
N ASP A 226 -4.67 3.86 -7.99
CA ASP A 226 -5.76 3.55 -8.92
C ASP A 226 -7.11 3.72 -8.22
N ILE A 227 -7.78 4.85 -8.47
CA ILE A 227 -9.06 5.18 -7.84
C ILE A 227 -10.27 4.80 -8.69
N ARG A 228 -10.12 3.97 -9.74
CA ARG A 228 -11.26 3.54 -10.57
C ARG A 228 -12.32 2.75 -9.79
N HIS A 229 -11.88 2.02 -8.76
CA HIS A 229 -12.71 1.20 -7.91
C HIS A 229 -12.55 1.61 -6.45
N LEU A 230 -13.66 1.64 -5.72
CA LEU A 230 -13.70 1.97 -4.29
C LEU A 230 -14.40 0.84 -3.55
N HIS A 231 -13.83 0.36 -2.46
CA HIS A 231 -14.52 -0.60 -1.58
C HIS A 231 -15.38 0.18 -0.58
N ALA A 232 -16.69 -0.04 -0.60
CA ALA A 232 -17.63 0.68 0.25
C ALA A 232 -18.14 -0.18 1.40
N PHE A 233 -18.14 0.41 2.58
CA PHE A 233 -18.70 -0.15 3.80
C PHE A 233 -19.70 0.84 4.40
N HIS A 234 -20.75 0.30 4.99
CA HIS A 234 -21.63 1.08 5.86
C HIS A 234 -20.86 1.52 7.13
N MET A 235 -21.39 2.51 7.82
CA MET A 235 -20.75 3.05 9.03
C MET A 235 -20.72 2.05 10.20
N ASP A 236 -21.56 1.01 10.16
CA ASP A 236 -21.57 -0.12 11.09
C ASP A 236 -20.50 -1.18 10.77
N GLY A 237 -19.74 -1.02 9.68
CA GLY A 237 -18.70 -1.94 9.23
C GLY A 237 -19.18 -3.05 8.29
N SER A 238 -20.48 -3.13 7.99
CA SER A 238 -20.98 -4.09 7.00
C SER A 238 -20.56 -3.69 5.58
N GLU A 239 -20.21 -4.67 4.75
CA GLU A 239 -19.74 -4.44 3.38
C GLU A 239 -20.92 -4.17 2.44
N LEU A 240 -20.86 -3.07 1.69
CA LEU A 240 -21.77 -2.80 0.57
C LEU A 240 -21.23 -3.39 -0.74
N GLY A 241 -19.89 -3.40 -0.88
CA GLY A 241 -19.16 -3.95 -2.02
C GLY A 241 -18.40 -2.89 -2.82
N VAL A 242 -18.01 -3.24 -4.04
CA VAL A 242 -17.18 -2.38 -4.90
C VAL A 242 -18.03 -1.39 -5.68
N LEU A 243 -17.68 -0.10 -5.60
CA LEU A 243 -18.21 0.97 -6.42
C LEU A 243 -17.25 1.29 -7.55
N THR A 244 -17.77 1.50 -8.76
CA THR A 244 -16.97 1.79 -9.96
C THR A 244 -17.22 3.21 -10.43
N ALA A 245 -16.15 3.89 -10.86
CA ALA A 245 -16.26 5.23 -11.41
C ALA A 245 -17.17 5.26 -12.64
N ALA A 246 -17.91 6.35 -12.84
CA ALA A 246 -18.70 6.53 -14.04
C ALA A 246 -17.79 6.67 -15.27
N ARG A 247 -18.31 6.30 -16.45
CA ARG A 247 -17.62 6.51 -17.73
C ARG A 247 -17.32 8.00 -17.93
N PRO A 248 -16.16 8.35 -18.52
CA PRO A 248 -15.09 7.48 -19.03
C PRO A 248 -14.06 7.05 -17.96
N TRP A 249 -14.19 7.50 -16.71
CA TRP A 249 -13.18 7.34 -15.67
C TRP A 249 -12.96 5.92 -15.18
N CYS A 250 -13.84 4.97 -15.51
CA CYS A 250 -13.63 3.55 -15.21
C CYS A 250 -12.66 2.83 -16.15
N PHE A 251 -12.30 3.42 -17.30
CA PHE A 251 -11.51 2.71 -18.30
C PHE A 251 -10.01 2.78 -18.00
N THR A 252 -9.44 3.99 -17.98
CA THR A 252 -8.00 4.18 -17.85
C THR A 252 -7.56 4.26 -16.39
N PRO A 253 -6.65 3.39 -15.91
CA PRO A 253 -6.12 3.47 -14.54
C PRO A 253 -5.43 4.81 -14.28
N HIS A 254 -5.67 5.38 -13.11
CA HIS A 254 -5.08 6.65 -12.71
C HIS A 254 -5.14 6.87 -11.20
N SER A 255 -4.15 7.58 -10.69
CA SER A 255 -4.05 7.92 -9.26
C SER A 255 -4.99 9.05 -8.87
N LEU A 256 -5.21 9.17 -7.55
CA LEU A 256 -5.90 10.30 -6.94
C LEU A 256 -5.29 11.64 -7.37
N ARG A 257 -3.96 11.72 -7.34
CA ARG A 257 -3.20 12.91 -7.74
C ARG A 257 -3.47 13.30 -9.19
N VAL A 258 -3.45 12.32 -10.11
CA VAL A 258 -3.74 12.56 -11.53
C VAL A 258 -5.15 13.10 -11.69
N ARG A 259 -6.15 12.52 -11.01
CA ARG A 259 -7.52 13.03 -11.08
C ARG A 259 -7.64 14.47 -10.59
N GLN A 260 -7.07 14.77 -9.43
CA GLN A 260 -7.08 16.13 -8.87
C GLN A 260 -6.39 17.14 -9.80
N GLU A 261 -5.28 16.75 -10.42
CA GLU A 261 -4.57 17.59 -11.37
C GLU A 261 -5.38 17.84 -12.64
N ILE A 262 -6.04 16.81 -13.19
CA ILE A 262 -6.93 16.95 -14.35
C ILE A 262 -8.03 17.97 -14.06
N PHE A 263 -8.73 17.83 -12.94
CA PHE A 263 -9.81 18.76 -12.58
C PHE A 263 -9.30 20.17 -12.26
N SER A 264 -8.10 20.30 -11.68
CA SER A 264 -7.45 21.58 -11.49
C SER A 264 -7.14 22.28 -12.82
N LEU A 265 -6.62 21.56 -13.81
CA LEU A 265 -6.33 22.10 -15.14
C LEU A 265 -7.60 22.46 -15.92
N ILE A 266 -8.66 21.66 -15.78
CA ILE A 266 -9.99 21.98 -16.34
C ILE A 266 -10.53 23.26 -15.72
N HIS A 267 -10.45 23.39 -14.38
CA HIS A 267 -10.90 24.59 -13.68
C HIS A 267 -10.12 25.84 -14.10
N GLN A 268 -8.81 25.70 -14.32
CA GLN A 268 -7.94 26.75 -14.86
C GLN A 268 -8.12 27.00 -16.36
N ARG A 269 -9.01 26.26 -17.04
CA ARG A 269 -9.24 26.31 -18.50
C ARG A 269 -8.01 26.00 -19.36
N LYS A 270 -7.03 25.28 -18.80
CA LYS A 270 -5.80 24.85 -19.51
C LYS A 270 -5.96 23.52 -20.22
N LEU A 271 -6.89 22.68 -19.76
CA LEU A 271 -7.21 21.38 -20.34
C LEU A 271 -8.70 21.36 -20.70
N SER A 272 -9.00 21.04 -21.95
CA SER A 272 -10.37 20.79 -22.41
C SER A 272 -10.51 19.29 -22.70
N VAL A 273 -11.41 18.63 -21.99
CA VAL A 273 -11.75 17.22 -22.22
C VAL A 273 -13.14 17.18 -22.83
N ARG A 274 -13.23 16.67 -24.06
CA ARG A 274 -14.52 16.47 -24.73
C ARG A 274 -15.31 15.37 -24.05
N GLU A 275 -16.62 15.47 -24.11
CA GLU A 275 -17.51 14.44 -23.57
C GLU A 275 -17.26 13.10 -24.28
N GLY A 276 -17.16 12.02 -23.50
CA GLY A 276 -16.87 10.67 -24.00
C GLY A 276 -15.39 10.37 -24.31
N CYS A 277 -14.49 11.35 -24.30
CA CYS A 277 -13.06 11.11 -24.48
C CYS A 277 -12.38 10.67 -23.16
N ASP A 278 -11.26 9.95 -23.27
CA ASP A 278 -10.43 9.59 -22.11
C ASP A 278 -9.75 10.84 -21.51
N PRO A 279 -10.15 11.29 -20.31
CA PRO A 279 -9.56 12.46 -19.65
C PRO A 279 -8.08 12.23 -19.30
N VAL A 280 -7.72 11.00 -18.97
CA VAL A 280 -6.35 10.63 -18.62
C VAL A 280 -5.46 10.68 -19.85
N GLY A 281 -5.94 10.20 -20.99
CA GLY A 281 -5.29 10.33 -22.28
C GLY A 281 -5.08 11.80 -22.71
N ALA A 282 -6.12 12.63 -22.58
CA ALA A 282 -6.04 14.06 -22.89
C ALA A 282 -5.02 14.80 -22.00
N TRP A 283 -5.04 14.52 -20.70
CA TRP A 283 -4.07 15.05 -19.75
C TRP A 283 -2.64 14.59 -20.05
N PHE A 284 -2.46 13.33 -20.42
CA PHE A 284 -1.17 12.80 -20.81
C PHE A 284 -0.61 13.53 -22.05
N ALA A 285 -1.44 13.75 -23.07
CA ALA A 285 -1.06 14.52 -24.24
C ALA A 285 -0.68 15.96 -23.89
N TYR A 286 -1.46 16.61 -23.02
CA TYR A 286 -1.16 17.95 -22.52
C TYR A 286 0.19 18.01 -21.79
N LYS A 287 0.47 17.06 -20.90
CA LYS A 287 1.75 16.98 -20.19
C LYS A 287 2.92 16.69 -21.11
N LYS A 288 2.73 15.86 -22.14
CA LYS A 288 3.76 15.58 -23.15
C LYS A 288 4.14 16.83 -23.93
N GLU A 289 3.17 17.70 -24.24
CA GLU A 289 3.47 18.97 -24.91
C GLU A 289 4.25 19.93 -24.00
N GLN A 290 3.87 20.03 -22.72
CA GLN A 290 4.60 20.84 -21.73
C GLN A 290 6.03 20.33 -21.45
N ALA A 291 6.21 19.01 -21.45
CA ALA A 291 7.51 18.38 -21.28
C ALA A 291 8.50 18.71 -22.41
N ARG A 292 8.02 19.09 -23.60
CA ARG A 292 8.89 19.55 -24.70
C ARG A 292 9.55 20.90 -24.40
N SER A 293 8.90 21.73 -23.58
CA SER A 293 9.39 23.07 -23.23
C SER A 293 10.17 23.11 -21.91
N HIS A 294 9.97 22.16 -20.99
CA HIS A 294 10.59 22.19 -19.66
C HIS A 294 11.06 20.81 -19.17
N THR A 295 12.35 20.68 -18.82
CA THR A 295 12.99 19.45 -18.32
C THR A 295 12.33 18.90 -17.04
N ARG A 296 11.84 19.79 -16.16
CA ARG A 296 11.11 19.39 -14.94
C ARG A 296 9.79 18.69 -15.25
N ASP A 297 9.08 19.16 -16.27
CA ASP A 297 7.81 18.58 -16.69
C ASP A 297 8.01 17.24 -17.42
N ALA A 298 9.16 17.05 -18.08
CA ALA A 298 9.57 15.76 -18.64
C ALA A 298 9.80 14.70 -17.54
N ASN A 299 10.46 15.06 -16.44
CA ASN A 299 10.70 14.15 -15.31
C ASN A 299 9.40 13.80 -14.57
N ASP A 300 8.51 14.78 -14.38
CA ASP A 300 7.20 14.53 -13.77
C ASP A 300 6.33 13.61 -14.64
N LEU A 301 6.35 13.80 -15.96
CA LEU A 301 5.66 12.93 -16.91
C LEU A 301 6.21 11.49 -16.91
N ALA A 302 7.53 11.33 -16.85
CA ALA A 302 8.18 10.01 -16.78
C ALA A 302 7.77 9.27 -15.50
N ARG A 303 7.80 9.93 -14.33
CA ARG A 303 7.35 9.35 -13.05
C ARG A 303 5.89 8.90 -13.12
N MET A 304 5.03 9.69 -13.75
CA MET A 304 3.60 9.40 -13.88
C MET A 304 3.30 8.25 -14.85
N LEU A 305 4.10 8.10 -15.92
CA LEU A 305 4.02 6.95 -16.83
C LEU A 305 4.34 5.63 -16.13
N THR A 306 5.34 5.64 -15.26
CA THR A 306 5.70 4.47 -14.46
C THR A 306 4.60 4.09 -13.48
N ASP A 307 4.00 5.05 -12.78
CA ASP A 307 2.87 4.80 -11.88
C ASP A 307 1.64 4.24 -12.62
N ARG A 308 1.40 4.71 -13.86
CA ARG A 308 0.34 4.19 -14.73
C ARG A 308 0.60 2.73 -15.13
N ALA A 309 1.82 2.38 -15.51
CA ALA A 309 2.17 0.99 -15.86
C ALA A 309 1.95 0.01 -14.70
N LYS A 310 2.18 0.45 -13.46
CA LYS A 310 1.99 -0.39 -12.25
C LYS A 310 0.54 -0.59 -11.85
N SER A 311 -0.32 0.40 -12.07
CA SER A 311 -1.76 0.25 -11.84
C SER A 311 -2.42 -0.75 -12.82
N HIS A 312 -1.72 -1.14 -13.90
CA HIS A 312 -2.12 -2.24 -14.78
C HIS A 312 -1.73 -3.64 -14.25
N GLN A 313 -0.85 -3.77 -13.26
CA GLN A 313 -0.61 -5.06 -12.57
C GLN A 313 -1.73 -5.26 -11.54
N ALA A 314 -2.76 -6.01 -11.95
CA ALA A 314 -3.84 -6.39 -11.07
C ALA A 314 -3.30 -7.19 -9.88
N LEU A 315 -3.78 -6.88 -8.67
CA LEU A 315 -3.79 -7.87 -7.61
C LEU A 315 -4.53 -9.11 -8.13
N PRO A 316 -4.04 -10.33 -7.87
CA PRO A 316 -4.75 -11.53 -8.26
C PRO A 316 -6.19 -11.47 -7.71
N PRO A 317 -7.19 -11.92 -8.47
CA PRO A 317 -8.55 -11.99 -7.97
C PRO A 317 -8.58 -12.78 -6.66
N PRO A 318 -9.44 -12.42 -5.70
CA PRO A 318 -9.61 -13.22 -4.50
C PRO A 318 -9.96 -14.65 -4.92
N ASP A 319 -9.28 -15.62 -4.31
CA ASP A 319 -9.49 -17.03 -4.58
C ASP A 319 -10.94 -17.39 -4.22
N VAL A 320 -11.80 -17.53 -5.24
CA VAL A 320 -13.25 -17.74 -5.07
C VAL A 320 -13.58 -19.22 -4.83
N ALA A 321 -12.59 -20.05 -4.50
CA ALA A 321 -12.77 -21.51 -4.46
C ALA A 321 -13.53 -22.04 -3.24
N HIS A 322 -13.82 -21.24 -2.20
CA HIS A 322 -14.58 -21.72 -1.04
C HIS A 322 -15.64 -20.72 -0.56
N ALA A 323 -16.63 -20.43 -1.41
CA ALA A 323 -17.93 -19.98 -0.92
C ALA A 323 -18.68 -21.22 -0.37
N ALA A 324 -18.61 -21.44 0.95
CA ALA A 324 -19.52 -22.36 1.62
C ALA A 324 -20.96 -21.83 1.47
N PRO A 325 -21.97 -22.69 1.19
CA PRO A 325 -23.33 -22.24 0.97
C PRO A 325 -23.93 -21.72 2.28
N ALA A 326 -24.77 -20.69 2.15
CA ALA A 326 -25.51 -20.06 3.23
C ALA A 326 -26.24 -21.10 4.10
N VAL A 327 -25.84 -21.21 5.36
CA VAL A 327 -26.59 -21.96 6.36
C VAL A 327 -27.82 -21.13 6.73
N LYS A 328 -28.99 -21.66 6.38
CA LYS A 328 -30.29 -21.17 6.84
C LYS A 328 -30.33 -21.27 8.36
N SER A 329 -30.57 -20.15 9.03
CA SER A 329 -30.85 -20.11 10.46
C SER A 329 -32.28 -20.57 10.70
N GLU A 330 -32.46 -21.85 11.01
CA GLU A 330 -33.65 -22.35 11.72
C GLU A 330 -33.47 -22.12 13.22
N VAL A 331 -34.48 -21.51 13.82
CA VAL A 331 -34.58 -21.24 15.24
C VAL A 331 -34.99 -22.53 15.95
N SER A 332 -34.19 -23.00 16.92
CA SER A 332 -34.63 -23.98 17.92
C SER A 332 -34.17 -23.54 19.29
N ALA A 333 -35.12 -23.54 20.23
CA ALA A 333 -34.97 -23.09 21.60
C ALA A 333 -34.30 -24.13 22.51
N ALA A 334 -33.53 -23.59 23.46
CA ALA A 334 -33.22 -24.08 24.81
C ALA A 334 -32.52 -25.44 25.01
N GLU A 335 -31.34 -25.40 25.64
CA GLU A 335 -31.15 -26.02 26.96
C GLU A 335 -29.96 -25.40 27.71
N THR A 336 -30.24 -25.00 28.95
CA THR A 336 -29.35 -24.29 29.87
C THR A 336 -28.36 -25.25 30.52
N LEU A 337 -27.06 -25.05 30.33
CA LEU A 337 -26.02 -25.66 31.16
C LEU A 337 -25.09 -24.59 31.70
N ALA A 338 -25.23 -24.35 33.01
CA ALA A 338 -24.39 -23.44 33.79
C ALA A 338 -22.91 -23.87 33.72
N ARG A 339 -22.03 -22.93 33.34
CA ARG A 339 -20.59 -23.06 33.49
C ARG A 339 -20.04 -21.94 34.36
N LYS A 340 -19.39 -22.37 35.45
CA LYS A 340 -18.66 -21.59 36.47
C LYS A 340 -17.73 -20.54 35.86
N ALA A 341 -17.72 -19.36 36.47
CA ALA A 341 -16.70 -18.33 36.25
C ALA A 341 -15.33 -18.81 36.79
N PRO A 342 -14.23 -18.57 36.07
CA PRO A 342 -12.89 -18.61 36.66
C PRO A 342 -12.48 -17.24 37.21
N ASP A 343 -11.73 -17.29 38.30
CA ASP A 343 -11.31 -16.22 39.19
C ASP A 343 -10.54 -15.06 38.53
N ALA A 344 -10.73 -13.86 39.09
CA ALA A 344 -10.03 -12.63 38.72
C ALA A 344 -8.58 -12.60 39.25
N PRO A 345 -7.59 -12.16 38.47
CA PRO A 345 -6.28 -11.83 39.00
C PRO A 345 -6.14 -10.32 39.32
N TRP A 346 -6.03 -10.06 40.62
CA TRP A 346 -5.19 -9.06 41.31
C TRP A 346 -4.19 -8.23 40.46
N LEU A 347 -4.35 -6.89 40.45
CA LEU A 347 -3.33 -5.90 40.82
C LEU A 347 -3.86 -4.47 40.66
N THR A 348 -4.05 -3.84 41.81
CA THR A 348 -4.49 -2.47 42.03
C THR A 348 -3.29 -1.51 42.07
N GLN A 349 -3.53 -0.30 41.56
CA GLN A 349 -2.93 0.99 42.00
C GLN A 349 -1.43 1.26 41.79
N ILE A 350 -1.07 2.54 41.97
CA ILE A 350 0.22 3.24 41.77
C ILE A 350 0.25 3.91 40.36
N PHE A 351 0.03 5.22 40.15
CA PHE A 351 0.54 6.40 40.84
C PHE A 351 -0.45 7.60 40.84
N THR A 352 -0.67 8.17 42.03
CA THR A 352 -0.95 9.60 42.25
C THR A 352 0.07 10.11 43.24
N PHE A 353 0.89 11.07 42.83
CA PHE A 353 1.54 12.11 43.65
C PHE A 353 1.86 13.24 42.64
N GLY A 354 1.58 14.50 42.88
CA GLY A 354 1.71 15.25 44.13
C GLY A 354 2.69 16.37 43.84
#